data_AF-A0AAE0NZ28-F1
#
_entry.id   AF-A0AAE0NZ28-F1
#
_cell.length_a   1.000
_cell.length_b   1.000
_cell.length_c   1.000
_cell.angle_alpha   90.00
_cell.angle_beta   90.00
_cell.angle_gamma   90.00
#
_symmetry.space_group_name_H-M   'P 1'
#
loop_
_entity.id
_entity.type
_entity.pdbx_description
1 polymer ?
#
loop_
_entity_poly.entity_id
_entity_poly.type
_entity_poly.pdbx_seq_one_letter_code
_entity_poly.pdbx_strand_id
1 'polypeptide(L)'
;MAMQKEYQLPGGVIDPNEEHEAAVIRDMQEETGALIKLRTHLGCVATTEEYRNDLHQMSYCYVADIVNASGDPSLTEDEIADGLGHLWLSVEEAKKRMAEVESTSELGRYIKKRYLSVGGGKQSHTGVESGWQS
;
A
#
# COMPACT_ATOMS: atom_id res chain seq x y z
N MET A 1 23.16 13.81 3.20
CA MET A 1 21.93 14.18 2.45
C MET A 1 20.79 13.37 3.05
N ALA A 2 19.68 14.00 3.41
CA ALA A 2 18.54 13.23 3.92
C ALA A 2 17.96 12.42 2.75
N MET A 3 17.92 11.09 2.87
CA MET A 3 17.15 10.26 1.95
C MET A 3 15.69 10.64 2.11
N GLN A 4 15.10 11.21 1.06
CA GLN A 4 13.70 11.59 1.06
C GLN A 4 12.88 10.30 1.00
N LYS A 5 12.06 10.07 2.04
CA LYS A 5 11.20 8.88 2.10
C LYS A 5 9.98 9.10 1.23
N GLU A 6 9.81 8.25 0.23
CA GLU A 6 8.56 8.14 -0.52
C GLU A 6 7.64 7.14 0.19
N TYR A 7 6.34 7.38 0.14
CA TYR A 7 5.33 6.48 0.70
C TYR A 7 4.53 5.87 -0.44
N GLN A 8 4.25 4.58 -0.35
CA GLN A 8 3.35 3.87 -1.26
C GLN A 8 2.44 2.93 -0.46
N LEU A 9 1.33 2.55 -1.08
CA LEU A 9 0.53 1.42 -0.59
C LEU A 9 1.29 0.12 -0.89
N PRO A 10 1.20 -0.91 -0.03
CA PRO A 10 1.72 -2.22 -0.37
C PRO A 10 1.08 -2.77 -1.64
N GLY A 11 1.87 -3.46 -2.46
CA GLY A 11 1.42 -4.01 -3.73
C GLY A 11 2.55 -4.10 -4.75
N GLY A 12 2.38 -5.01 -5.69
CA GLY A 12 3.38 -5.32 -6.70
C GLY A 12 2.78 -5.61 -8.08
N VAL A 13 3.58 -6.32 -8.87
CA VAL A 13 3.15 -6.82 -10.18
C VAL A 13 2.28 -8.05 -9.97
N ILE A 14 1.19 -8.13 -10.72
CA ILE A 14 0.31 -9.31 -10.75
C ILE A 14 0.92 -10.33 -11.71
N ASP A 15 1.08 -11.57 -11.24
CA ASP A 15 1.65 -12.64 -12.04
C ASP A 15 0.70 -13.11 -13.16
N PRO A 16 1.23 -13.72 -14.24
CA PRO A 16 0.39 -14.29 -15.29
C PRO A 16 -0.58 -15.34 -14.73
N ASN A 17 -1.88 -15.14 -14.99
CA ASN A 17 -2.99 -15.95 -14.47
C ASN A 17 -3.24 -15.83 -12.96
N GLU A 18 -2.63 -14.84 -12.30
CA GLU A 18 -2.95 -14.50 -10.91
C GLU A 18 -4.18 -13.58 -10.86
N GLU A 19 -5.12 -13.90 -9.98
CA GLU A 19 -6.25 -13.01 -9.69
C GLU A 19 -5.75 -11.79 -8.89
N HIS A 20 -6.25 -10.60 -9.19
CA HIS A 20 -5.81 -9.36 -8.51
C HIS A 20 -5.97 -9.44 -6.98
N GLU A 21 -7.02 -10.11 -6.51
CA GLU A 21 -7.27 -10.32 -5.09
C GLU A 21 -6.19 -11.21 -4.44
N ALA A 22 -5.71 -12.22 -5.16
CA ALA A 22 -4.64 -13.10 -4.68
C ALA A 22 -3.30 -12.34 -4.62
N ALA A 23 -3.00 -11.53 -5.65
CA ALA A 23 -1.80 -10.68 -5.68
C ALA A 23 -1.75 -9.73 -4.47
N VAL A 24 -2.84 -9.03 -4.17
CA VAL A 24 -2.90 -8.09 -3.02
C VAL A 24 -2.66 -8.80 -1.69
N ILE A 25 -3.16 -10.03 -1.53
CA ILE A 25 -2.93 -10.82 -0.30
C ILE A 25 -1.47 -11.25 -0.20
N ARG A 26 -0.87 -11.70 -1.32
CA ARG A 26 0.54 -12.09 -1.41
C ARG A 26 1.45 -10.90 -1.10
N ASP A 27 1.28 -9.78 -1.80
CA ASP A 27 2.10 -8.58 -1.65
C ASP A 27 2.03 -8.04 -0.21
N MET A 28 0.84 -8.01 0.40
CA MET A 28 0.69 -7.60 1.80
C MET A 28 1.51 -8.48 2.75
N GLN A 29 1.51 -9.79 2.53
CA GLN A 29 2.29 -10.70 3.35
C GLN A 29 3.80 -10.55 3.09
N GLU A 30 4.23 -10.38 1.84
CA GLU A 30 5.64 -10.21 1.46
C GLU A 30 6.20 -8.89 2.00
N GLU A 31 5.52 -7.76 1.80
CA GLU A 31 6.05 -6.44 2.16
C GLU A 31 5.91 -6.09 3.64
N THR A 32 4.89 -6.64 4.31
CA THR A 32 4.54 -6.23 5.69
C THR A 32 4.54 -7.37 6.70
N GLY A 33 4.55 -8.63 6.25
CA GLY A 33 4.35 -9.80 7.11
C GLY A 33 2.91 -9.96 7.59
N ALA A 34 1.97 -9.10 7.18
CA ALA A 34 0.60 -9.11 7.65
C ALA A 34 -0.29 -10.04 6.82
N LEU A 35 -1.16 -10.77 7.53
CA LEU A 35 -2.27 -11.49 6.96
C LEU A 35 -3.49 -10.59 6.95
N ILE A 36 -4.12 -10.48 5.79
CA ILE A 36 -5.30 -9.63 5.57
C ILE A 36 -6.51 -10.44 5.12
N LYS A 37 -7.69 -9.87 5.32
CA LYS A 37 -8.94 -10.34 4.73
C LYS A 37 -9.54 -9.24 3.87
N LEU A 38 -9.60 -9.47 2.56
CA LEU A 38 -10.25 -8.54 1.65
C LEU A 38 -11.74 -8.40 1.96
N ARG A 39 -12.24 -7.17 1.89
CA ARG A 39 -13.66 -6.86 1.95
C ARG A 39 -14.28 -7.07 0.56
N THR A 40 -14.35 -8.33 0.14
CA THR A 40 -14.77 -8.74 -1.22
C THR A 40 -16.14 -8.19 -1.65
N HIS A 41 -17.04 -7.93 -0.70
CA HIS A 41 -18.33 -7.28 -0.97
C HIS A 41 -18.23 -5.85 -1.54
N LEU A 42 -17.08 -5.18 -1.36
CA LEU A 42 -16.81 -3.87 -1.96
C LEU A 42 -16.17 -3.99 -3.35
N GLY A 43 -15.68 -5.17 -3.73
CA GLY A 43 -14.92 -5.40 -4.95
C GLY A 43 -13.65 -4.53 -5.04
N CYS A 44 -13.18 -4.32 -6.27
CA CYS A 44 -12.14 -3.34 -6.56
C CYS A 44 -12.71 -1.92 -6.38
N VAL A 45 -12.15 -1.16 -5.43
CA VAL A 45 -12.70 0.16 -5.05
C VAL A 45 -12.15 1.29 -5.90
N ALA A 46 -11.01 1.08 -6.57
CA ALA A 46 -10.47 2.01 -7.53
C ALA A 46 -9.57 1.28 -8.53
N THR A 47 -9.64 1.72 -9.78
CA THR A 47 -8.72 1.30 -10.84
C THR A 47 -8.07 2.55 -11.41
N THR A 48 -6.74 2.57 -11.49
CA THR A 48 -6.00 3.68 -12.12
C THR A 48 -5.20 3.17 -13.30
N GLU A 49 -5.26 3.92 -14.40
CA GLU A 49 -4.47 3.68 -15.60
C GLU A 49 -3.43 4.79 -15.74
N GLU A 50 -2.17 4.40 -15.87
CA GLU A 50 -1.05 5.31 -15.92
C GLU A 50 -0.15 5.00 -17.12
N TYR A 51 0.22 6.05 -17.84
CA TYR A 51 1.21 6.00 -18.91
C TYR A 51 2.45 6.77 -18.44
N ARG A 52 3.58 6.08 -18.33
CA ARG A 52 4.86 6.65 -17.92
C ARG A 52 5.91 6.27 -18.95
N ASN A 53 6.27 7.19 -19.84
CA ASN A 53 7.14 6.91 -20.98
C ASN A 53 6.61 5.71 -21.81
N ASP A 54 7.33 4.60 -21.82
CA ASP A 54 7.03 3.33 -22.46
C ASP A 54 6.27 2.33 -21.57
N LEU A 55 6.02 2.67 -20.30
CA LEU A 55 5.24 1.87 -19.37
C LEU A 55 3.75 2.23 -19.44
N HIS A 56 2.91 1.21 -19.65
CA HIS A 56 1.47 1.27 -19.45
C HIS A 56 1.11 0.40 -18.25
N GLN A 57 0.66 1.04 -17.17
CA GLN A 57 0.35 0.37 -15.91
C GLN A 57 -1.12 0.52 -15.56
N MET A 58 -1.77 -0.61 -15.29
CA MET A 58 -3.07 -0.66 -14.61
C MET A 58 -2.84 -0.98 -13.14
N SER A 59 -3.57 -0.35 -12.23
CA SER A 59 -3.49 -0.64 -10.80
C SER A 59 -4.87 -0.79 -10.21
N TYR A 60 -5.04 -1.81 -9.37
CA TYR A 60 -6.30 -2.20 -8.76
C TYR A 60 -6.18 -2.06 -7.25
N CYS A 61 -7.08 -1.28 -6.64
CA CYS A 61 -7.05 -1.01 -5.22
C CYS A 61 -8.22 -1.68 -4.52
N TYR A 62 -7.94 -2.26 -3.36
CA TYR A 62 -8.88 -3.01 -2.54
C TYR A 62 -8.86 -2.48 -1.12
N VAL A 63 -9.89 -2.83 -0.35
CA VAL A 63 -9.90 -2.63 1.10
C VAL A 63 -9.92 -3.96 1.81
N ALA A 64 -9.10 -4.03 2.84
CA ALA A 64 -8.88 -5.22 3.62
C ALA A 64 -8.86 -4.89 5.11
N ASP A 65 -9.21 -5.87 5.92
CA ASP A 65 -8.99 -5.85 7.36
C ASP A 65 -7.73 -6.64 7.69
N ILE A 66 -6.88 -6.10 8.58
CA ILE A 66 -5.74 -6.84 9.12
C ILE A 66 -6.27 -7.95 10.02
N VAL A 67 -5.90 -9.18 9.73
CA VAL A 67 -6.21 -10.36 10.55
C VAL A 67 -5.08 -10.60 11.55
N ASN A 68 -3.83 -10.48 11.09
CA ASN A 68 -2.64 -10.61 11.92
C ASN A 68 -1.51 -9.75 11.32
N ALA A 69 -0.76 -9.03 12.15
CA ALA A 69 0.40 -8.23 11.75
C ALA A 69 1.67 -8.59 12.55
N SER A 70 1.73 -9.77 13.15
CA SER A 70 2.88 -10.25 13.91
C SER A 70 3.93 -10.98 13.07
N GLY A 71 3.72 -11.10 11.76
CA GLY A 71 4.67 -11.75 10.85
C GLY A 71 5.81 -10.82 10.45
N ASP A 72 6.87 -11.40 9.93
CA ASP A 72 8.00 -10.67 9.39
C ASP A 72 7.87 -10.50 7.86
N PRO A 73 8.24 -9.33 7.30
CA PRO A 73 8.32 -9.14 5.86
C PRO A 73 9.30 -10.12 5.19
N SER A 74 8.94 -10.57 3.99
CA SER A 74 9.77 -11.35 3.08
C SER A 74 10.08 -10.53 1.83
N LEU A 75 10.88 -9.48 2.01
CA LEU A 75 11.25 -8.54 0.96
C LEU A 75 12.21 -9.14 -0.07
N THR A 76 12.13 -8.66 -1.31
CA THR A 76 13.11 -8.95 -2.36
C THR A 76 14.46 -8.24 -2.10
N GLU A 77 15.53 -8.67 -2.78
CA GLU A 77 16.86 -8.07 -2.63
C GLU A 77 16.87 -6.58 -2.99
N ASP A 78 16.15 -6.18 -4.04
CA ASP A 78 16.04 -4.79 -4.49
C ASP A 78 15.28 -3.93 -3.45
N GLU A 79 14.20 -4.45 -2.87
CA GLU A 79 13.45 -3.73 -1.83
C GLU A 79 14.25 -3.56 -0.54
N ILE A 80 15.06 -4.56 -0.18
CA ILE A 80 16.00 -4.44 0.95
C ILE A 80 17.06 -3.39 0.64
N ALA A 81 17.60 -3.39 -0.58
CA ALA A 81 18.60 -2.41 -1.02
C ALA A 81 18.05 -0.98 -1.04
N ASP A 82 16.78 -0.82 -1.43
CA ASP A 82 16.03 0.45 -1.40
C ASP A 82 15.60 0.86 0.02
N GLY A 83 15.77 -0.02 1.01
CA GLY A 83 15.43 0.24 2.41
C GLY A 83 13.92 0.28 2.65
N LEU A 84 13.16 -0.51 1.90
CA LEU A 84 11.71 -0.62 2.05
C LEU A 84 11.35 -1.04 3.49
N GLY A 85 10.33 -0.37 4.03
CA GLY A 85 9.77 -0.69 5.33
C GLY A 85 8.33 -0.21 5.39
N HIS A 86 7.57 -0.77 6.32
CA HIS A 86 6.14 -0.48 6.47
C HIS A 86 5.82 0.29 7.75
N LEU A 87 4.71 1.01 7.74
CA LEU A 87 4.17 1.74 8.89
C LEU A 87 2.66 1.59 8.93
N TRP A 88 2.13 1.20 10.09
CA TRP A 88 0.70 1.20 10.34
C TRP A 88 0.25 2.60 10.77
N LEU A 89 -0.61 3.23 9.99
CA LEU A 89 -1.08 4.59 10.20
C LEU A 89 -2.59 4.66 10.09
N SER A 90 -3.20 5.61 10.81
CA SER A 90 -4.58 5.99 10.49
C SER A 90 -4.65 6.60 9.09
N VAL A 91 -5.82 6.51 8.45
CA VAL A 91 -6.04 7.06 7.10
C VAL A 91 -5.71 8.55 7.04
N GLU A 92 -6.05 9.31 8.08
CA GLU A 92 -5.82 10.75 8.12
C GLU A 92 -4.33 11.08 8.28
N GLU A 93 -3.59 10.31 9.07
CA GLU A 93 -2.13 10.45 9.17
C GLU A 93 -1.43 10.07 7.87
N ALA A 94 -1.86 8.97 7.22
CA ALA A 94 -1.29 8.53 5.96
C ALA A 94 -1.51 9.56 4.85
N LYS A 95 -2.72 10.15 4.75
CA LYS A 95 -3.02 11.28 3.85
C LYS A 95 -2.14 12.48 4.14
N LYS A 96 -1.99 12.85 5.42
CA LYS A 96 -1.15 13.99 5.83
C LYS A 96 0.30 13.78 5.39
N ARG A 97 0.89 12.61 5.72
CA ARG A 97 2.27 12.30 5.34
C ARG A 97 2.46 12.28 3.82
N MET A 98 1.53 11.67 3.08
CA MET A 98 1.59 11.66 1.62
C MET A 98 1.53 13.07 1.02
N ALA A 99 0.70 13.96 1.60
CA ALA A 99 0.59 15.34 1.16
C ALA A 99 1.88 16.14 1.41
N GLU A 100 2.54 15.91 2.54
CA GLU A 100 3.77 16.60 2.97
C GLU A 100 5.03 16.13 2.21
N VAL A 101 5.05 14.92 1.65
CA VAL A 101 6.17 14.46 0.82
C VAL A 101 6.25 15.25 -0.48
N GLU A 102 7.34 16.00 -0.66
CA GLU A 102 7.75 16.55 -1.95
C GLU A 102 8.54 15.47 -2.71
N SER A 103 7.88 14.75 -3.61
CA SER A 103 8.56 13.76 -4.46
C SER A 103 9.43 14.47 -5.49
N THR A 104 10.74 14.27 -5.41
CA THR A 104 11.68 14.77 -6.43
C THR A 104 11.85 13.80 -7.61
N SER A 105 11.40 12.55 -7.47
CA SER A 105 11.44 11.54 -8.53
C SER A 105 10.18 11.60 -9.41
N GLU A 106 10.28 11.08 -10.64
CA GLU A 106 9.10 10.89 -11.49
C GLU A 106 8.14 9.85 -10.90
N LEU A 107 8.69 8.71 -10.45
CA LEU A 107 7.92 7.63 -9.83
C LEU A 107 7.12 8.11 -8.61
N GLY A 108 7.76 8.82 -7.69
CA GLY A 108 7.12 9.36 -6.49
C GLY A 108 5.96 10.31 -6.79
N ARG A 109 6.07 11.12 -7.86
CA ARG A 109 4.96 11.99 -8.30
C ARG A 109 3.74 11.19 -8.74
N TYR A 110 3.95 10.08 -9.45
CA TYR A 110 2.87 9.19 -9.87
C TYR A 110 2.28 8.41 -8.67
N ILE A 111 3.12 7.92 -7.76
CA ILE A 111 2.66 7.26 -6.52
C ILE A 111 1.77 8.20 -5.71
N LYS A 112 2.20 9.45 -5.51
CA LYS A 112 1.42 10.48 -4.82
C LYS A 112 0.10 10.75 -5.52
N LYS A 113 0.10 10.89 -6.85
CA LYS A 113 -1.11 11.09 -7.66
C LYS A 113 -2.11 9.94 -7.47
N ARG A 114 -1.64 8.69 -7.55
CA ARG A 114 -2.46 7.48 -7.35
C ARG A 114 -3.07 7.46 -5.95
N TYR A 115 -2.25 7.63 -4.92
CA TYR A 115 -2.72 7.62 -3.53
C TYR A 115 -3.82 8.67 -3.30
N LEU A 116 -3.61 9.90 -3.77
CA LEU A 116 -4.59 10.97 -3.65
C LEU A 116 -5.86 10.72 -4.48
N SER A 117 -5.78 10.03 -5.62
CA SER A 117 -6.97 9.65 -6.39
C SER A 117 -7.82 8.57 -5.72
N VAL A 118 -7.19 7.66 -4.97
CA VAL A 118 -7.90 6.60 -4.22
C VAL A 118 -8.49 7.14 -2.92
N GLY A 119 -7.84 8.14 -2.30
CA GLY A 119 -8.19 8.69 -0.98
C GLY A 119 -9.46 9.56 -0.86
N GLY A 120 -10.30 9.65 -1.91
CA GLY A 120 -11.57 10.38 -1.90
C GLY A 120 -12.79 9.59 -1.40
N GLY A 121 -12.69 8.26 -1.28
CA GLY A 121 -13.76 7.40 -0.78
C GLY A 121 -13.58 7.07 0.71
N LYS A 122 -14.60 7.37 1.54
CA LYS A 122 -14.66 6.94 2.94
C LYS A 122 -14.46 5.43 3.03
N GLN A 123 -13.42 4.98 3.73
CA GLN A 123 -13.23 3.59 4.15
C GLN A 123 -13.01 3.60 5.67
N SER A 124 -13.79 2.78 6.36
CA SER A 124 -14.08 2.80 7.80
C SER A 124 -12.98 2.23 8.70
N HIS A 125 -12.92 2.75 9.93
CA HIS A 125 -12.21 2.25 11.12
C HIS A 125 -12.18 0.72 11.28
N THR A 126 -11.07 0.22 11.81
CA THR A 126 -11.06 -0.79 12.89
C THR A 126 -9.96 -0.40 13.89
N GLY A 127 -10.36 -0.25 15.15
CA GLY A 127 -9.44 -0.09 16.28
C GLY A 127 -9.08 -1.45 16.86
N VAL A 128 -7.93 -1.50 17.53
CA VAL A 128 -7.73 -2.38 18.68
C VAL A 128 -7.25 -1.47 19.82
N GLU A 129 -8.16 -1.13 20.72
CA GLU A 129 -7.76 -0.90 22.11
C GLU A 129 -7.22 -2.23 22.62
N SER A 130 -5.94 -2.30 22.94
CA SER A 130 -5.44 -3.24 23.92
C SER A 130 -4.81 -2.42 25.04
N GLY A 131 -5.63 -2.17 26.06
CA GLY A 131 -5.15 -1.76 27.36
C GLY A 131 -4.26 -2.85 27.93
N TRP A 132 -3.08 -2.45 28.39
CA TRP A 132 -2.44 -3.05 29.55
C TRP A 132 -1.99 -1.90 30.45
N GLN A 133 -2.85 -1.55 31.40
CA GLN A 133 -2.39 -1.11 32.71
C GLN A 133 -2.04 -2.37 33.51
N SER A 134 -0.75 -2.56 33.74
CA SER A 134 -0.14 -2.96 35.02
C SER A 134 1.35 -3.19 34.81
#